data_AF-K4KLJ9-F1
#
_entry.id   AF-K4KLJ9-F1
#
_cell.length_a   1.000
_cell.length_b   1.000
_cell.length_c   1.000
_cell.angle_alpha   90.00
_cell.angle_beta   90.00
_cell.angle_gamma   90.00
#
_symmetry.space_group_name_H-M   'P 1'
#
loop_
_entity.id
_entity.type
_entity.pdbx_description
1 polymer ?
#
loop_
_entity_poly.entity_id
_entity_poly.type
_entity_poly.pdbx_seq_one_letter_code
_entity_poly.pdbx_strand_id
1 'polypeptide(L)' 'MWAPPSHRENGDQLTPSEIGGYEVRFREYEAPTYTYLLQKPNAGDAILINYLEGYYEFEVAAFDTNGLYSRFVPVTPQ' A
#
# COMPACT_ATOMS: atom_id res chain seq x y z
N MET A 1 -4.46 11.96 3.98
CA MET A 1 -4.62 10.63 4.61
C MET A 1 -5.09 9.67 3.54
N TRP A 2 -4.45 8.51 3.44
CA TRP A 2 -4.90 7.43 2.56
C TRP A 2 -5.95 6.57 3.27
N ALA A 3 -6.88 5.98 2.52
CA ALA A 3 -7.88 5.05 3.03
C ALA A 3 -7.97 3.83 2.10
N PRO A 4 -8.24 2.63 2.64
CA PRO A 4 -8.43 1.44 1.81
C PRO A 4 -9.60 1.60 0.82
N PRO A 5 -9.53 0.95 -0.35
CA PRO A 5 -10.64 0.97 -1.30
C PRO A 5 -11.88 0.29 -0.72
N SER A 6 -13.06 0.84 -1.00
CA SER A 6 -14.35 0.26 -0.61
C SER A 6 -15.00 -0.58 -1.71
N HIS A 7 -14.43 -0.56 -2.92
CA HIS A 7 -14.90 -1.29 -4.09
C HIS A 7 -13.72 -1.79 -4.92
N ARG A 8 -13.95 -2.89 -5.64
CA ARG A 8 -13.04 -3.44 -6.65
C ARG A 8 -13.15 -2.64 -7.95
N GLU A 9 -12.22 -2.86 -8.87
CA GLU A 9 -12.22 -2.15 -10.17
C GLU A 9 -13.47 -2.44 -11.02
N ASN A 10 -14.07 -3.62 -10.84
CA ASN A 10 -15.31 -4.00 -11.51
C ASN A 10 -16.58 -3.41 -10.86
N GLY A 11 -16.44 -2.65 -9.76
CA GLY A 11 -17.54 -2.02 -9.03
C GLY A 11 -18.14 -2.86 -7.91
N ASP A 12 -17.68 -4.10 -7.71
CA ASP A 12 -18.12 -4.93 -6.58
C ASP A 12 -17.68 -4.32 -5.25
N GLN A 13 -18.52 -4.45 -4.22
CA GLN A 13 -18.19 -4.01 -2.87
C GLN A 13 -16.99 -4.80 -2.33
N LEU A 14 -16.07 -4.10 -1.66
CA LEU A 14 -14.95 -4.71 -0.92
C LEU A 14 -15.13 -4.42 0.57
N THR A 15 -15.35 -5.46 1.36
CA THR A 15 -15.48 -5.33 2.82
C THR A 15 -14.11 -5.37 3.52
N PRO A 16 -13.96 -4.78 4.72
CA PRO A 16 -12.70 -4.85 5.47
C PRO A 16 -12.19 -6.28 5.72
N SER A 17 -13.09 -7.26 5.88
CA SER A 17 -12.76 -8.67 6.04
C SER A 17 -12.20 -9.33 4.78
N GLU A 18 -12.43 -8.75 3.61
CA GLU A 18 -11.89 -9.23 2.34
C GLU A 18 -10.52 -8.61 2.01
N ILE A 19 -10.05 -7.64 2.81
CA ILE A 19 -8.72 -7.07 2.64
C ILE A 19 -7.70 -8.09 3.13
N GLY A 20 -6.91 -8.60 2.18
CA GLY A 20 -5.83 -9.53 2.40
C GLY A 20 -4.53 -8.86 2.87
N GLY A 21 -4.45 -7.53 2.81
CA GLY A 21 -3.35 -6.72 3.32
C GLY A 21 -3.07 -5.49 2.45
N TYR A 22 -1.92 -4.86 2.71
CA TYR A 22 -1.41 -3.70 1.98
C TYR A 22 0.02 -3.94 1.51
N GLU A 23 0.38 -3.44 0.35
CA GLU A 23 1.76 -3.37 -0.10
C GLU A 23 2.13 -1.90 -0.26
N VAL A 24 3.20 -1.50 0.42
CA VAL A 24 3.82 -0.20 0.24
C VAL A 24 5.02 -0.38 -0.66
N ARG A 25 5.13 0.46 -1.68
CA ARG A 25 6.35 0.57 -2.46
C ARG A 25 6.91 1.98 -2.34
N PHE A 26 8.23 2.10 -2.29
CA PHE A 26 8.89 3.39 -2.22
C PHE A 26 10.20 3.38 -2.99
N ARG A 27 10.66 4.55 -3.37
CA ARG A 27 11.93 4.76 -4.05
C ARG A 27 12.48 6.14 -3.76
N GLU A 28 13.78 6.30 -3.86
CA GLU A 28 14.36 7.64 -3.90
C GLU A 28 13.79 8.40 -5.12
N TYR A 29 13.64 9.72 -5.00
CA TYR A 29 13.04 10.55 -6.04
C TYR A 29 13.71 10.29 -7.40
N GLU A 30 12.89 10.02 -8.43
CA GLU A 30 13.31 9.66 -9.80
C GLU A 30 14.14 8.37 -9.94
N ALA A 31 14.35 7.59 -8.88
CA ALA A 31 15.02 6.31 -9.00
C ALA A 31 14.22 5.34 -9.89
N PRO A 32 14.88 4.48 -10.68
CA PRO A 32 14.21 3.60 -11.63
C PRO A 32 13.47 2.43 -10.96
N THR A 33 13.80 2.12 -9.70
CA THR A 33 13.38 0.90 -9.03
C THR A 33 12.72 1.19 -7.69
N TYR A 34 11.68 0.42 -7.38
CA TYR A 34 11.00 0.46 -6.09
C TYR A 34 11.51 -0.64 -5.15
N THR A 35 11.54 -0.32 -3.87
CA THR A 35 11.54 -1.28 -2.76
C THR A 35 10.11 -1.54 -2.33
N TYR A 36 9.80 -2.78 -1.94
CA TYR A 36 8.46 -3.23 -1.57
C TYR A 36 8.43 -3.72 -0.13
N LEU A 37 7.38 -3.35 0.59
CA LEU A 37 7.07 -3.80 1.94
C LEU A 37 5.64 -4.31 2.00
N LEU A 38 5.49 -5.58 2.38
CA LEU A 38 4.21 -6.23 2.50
C LEU A 38 3.70 -6.17 3.95
N GLN A 39 2.54 -5.57 4.14
CA GLN A 39 1.79 -5.54 5.39
C GLN A 39 0.66 -6.56 5.35
N LYS A 40 0.79 -7.61 6.16
CA LYS A 40 -0.26 -8.62 6.35
C LYS A 40 -1.36 -8.08 7.28
N PRO A 41 -2.60 -8.60 7.20
CA PRO A 41 -3.77 -8.02 7.86
C PRO A 41 -3.70 -8.03 9.38
N ASN A 42 -2.80 -8.85 9.96
CA ASN A 42 -2.58 -8.93 11.41
C ASN A 42 -1.29 -8.25 11.88
N ALA A 43 -0.59 -7.51 11.01
CA ALA A 43 0.70 -6.89 11.32
C ALA A 43 0.60 -5.47 11.92
N GLY A 44 -0.62 -5.00 12.21
CA GLY A 44 -0.92 -3.65 12.73
C GLY A 44 -1.28 -2.64 11.63
N ASP A 45 -1.65 -1.42 12.04
CA ASP A 45 -2.18 -0.39 11.14
C ASP A 45 -1.08 0.50 10.50
N ALA A 46 0.19 0.25 10.80
CA ALA A 46 1.31 1.07 10.36
C ALA A 46 2.54 0.25 9.97
N ILE A 47 3.28 0.75 8.98
CA ILE A 47 4.62 0.29 8.63
C ILE A 47 5.61 1.38 9.06
N LEU A 48 6.54 1.06 9.95
CA LEU A 48 7.59 1.98 10.37
C LEU A 48 8.82 1.83 9.46
N ILE A 49 9.24 2.93 8.85
CA ILE A 49 10.47 2.99 8.04
C ILE A 49 11.35 4.11 8.62
N ASN A 50 12.44 3.75 9.31
CA ASN A 50 13.26 4.67 10.10
C ASN A 50 14.72 4.77 9.65
N TYR A 51 15.05 4.25 8.47
CA TYR A 51 16.43 4.14 7.95
C TYR A 51 16.63 4.87 6.61
N LEU A 52 15.65 5.64 6.14
CA LEU A 52 15.74 6.37 4.87
C LEU A 52 16.36 7.74 5.09
N GLU A 53 17.24 8.14 4.18
CA GLU A 53 17.88 9.46 4.13
C GLU A 53 17.66 10.06 2.74
N GLY A 54 17.09 11.28 2.66
CA GLY A 54 16.83 11.97 1.39
C GLY A 54 15.34 12.06 1.03
N TYR A 55 15.07 12.29 -0.27
CA TYR A 55 13.72 12.48 -0.79
C TYR A 55 13.19 11.18 -1.40
N TYR A 56 12.02 10.75 -0.93
CA TYR A 56 11.39 9.49 -1.35
C TYR A 56 9.96 9.71 -1.81
N GLU A 57 9.57 8.91 -2.79
CA GLU A 57 8.19 8.75 -3.23
C GLU A 57 7.62 7.47 -2.63
N PHE A 58 6.40 7.54 -2.09
CA PHE A 58 5.71 6.41 -1.49
C PHE A 58 4.38 6.17 -2.20
N GLU A 59 4.08 4.90 -2.45
CA GLU A 59 2.80 4.47 -3.00
C GLU A 59 2.30 3.24 -2.24
N VAL A 60 0.98 3.10 -2.16
CA VAL A 60 0.35 1.96 -1.50
C VAL A 60 -0.71 1.33 -2.39
N ALA A 61 -0.83 0.02 -2.33
CA ALA A 61 -1.92 -0.75 -2.88
C ALA A 61 -2.51 -1.66 -1.79
N ALA A 62 -3.83 -1.80 -1.76
CA ALA A 62 -4.49 -2.88 -1.06
C ALA A 62 -4.60 -4.11 -1.97
N PHE A 63 -4.55 -5.30 -1.39
CA PHE A 63 -4.91 -6.55 -2.06
C PHE A 63 -5.95 -7.30 -1.26
N ASP A 64 -6.82 -8.04 -1.95
CA ASP A 64 -7.85 -8.85 -1.30
C ASP A 64 -7.33 -10.22 -0.84
N THR A 65 -8.16 -11.01 -0.16
CA THR A 65 -7.80 -12.38 0.29
C THR A 65 -7.47 -13.34 -0.86
N ASN A 66 -7.78 -13.00 -2.11
CA ASN A 66 -7.43 -13.77 -3.31
C ASN A 66 -6.15 -13.26 -3.99
N GLY A 67 -5.53 -12.20 -3.46
CA GLY A 67 -4.33 -11.58 -4.03
C GLY A 67 -4.60 -10.63 -5.19
N LEU A 68 -5.85 -10.21 -5.41
CA LEU A 68 -6.17 -9.17 -6.40
C LEU A 68 -5.78 -7.80 -5.86
N TYR A 69 -4.85 -7.13 -6.54
CA TYR A 69 -4.36 -5.81 -6.17
C TYR A 69 -5.25 -4.70 -6.73
N SER A 70 -5.37 -3.63 -5.93
CA SER A 70 -5.70 -2.31 -6.45
C SER A 70 -4.48 -1.67 -7.12
N ARG A 71 -4.71 -0.61 -7.89
CA ARG A 71 -3.63 0.28 -8.35
C ARG A 71 -2.85 0.89 -7.18
N PHE A 72 -1.54 1.01 -7.36
CA PHE A 72 -0.69 1.81 -6.47
C PHE A 72 -1.08 3.29 -6.57
N VAL A 73 -1.29 3.91 -5.42
CA VAL A 73 -1.60 5.35 -5.33
C VAL A 73 -0.57 6.07 -4.48
N PRO A 74 -0.15 7.30 -4.86
CA PRO A 74 0.78 8.09 -4.06
C PRO A 74 0.24 8.38 -2.66
N VAL A 75 1.11 8.32 -1.67
CA VAL A 75 0.80 8.65 -0.28
C VAL A 75 1.86 9.57 0.33
N THR A 76 1.42 10.41 1.26
CA THR A 76 2.33 11.20 2.10
C THR A 76 2.46 10.48 3.45
N PRO A 77 3.66 10.02 3.83
CA PRO A 77 3.93 9.48 5.16
C PRO A 77 3.57 10.50 6.25
N GLN A 78 3.18 10.02 7.44
CA GLN A 78 2.88 10.84 8.61
C GLN A 78 3.85 10.57 9.75
#